data_AF-A0A315VW88-F1
#
_entry.id   AF-A0A315VW88-F1
#
_cell.length_a   1.000
_cell.length_b   1.000
_cell.length_c   1.000
_cell.angle_alpha   90.00
_cell.angle_beta   90.00
_cell.angle_gamma   90.00
#
_symmetry.space_group_name_H-M   'P 1'
#
loop_
_entity.id
_entity.type
_entity.pdbx_description
1 polymer ?
#
loop_
_entity_poly.entity_id
_entity_poly.type
_entity_poly.pdbx_seq_one_letter_code
_entity_poly.pdbx_strand_id
1 'polypeptide(L)'
;MTRLAAFQRVVRQYADIADFLVVYIEEAHPSDGWVSSDAPYQIPKHRCLEDRLRAAQLMFTEVPESNVVVDNMDNSSNAAYGAYFERLYIVMDERVVYQGGRGPEGYRISELKNWLEQYRKEVMDPRTAVLCV
;
A
#
# COMPACT_ATOMS: atom_id res chain seq x y z
N MET A 1 12.66 4.85 0.90
CA MET A 1 12.36 6.28 0.63
C MET A 1 11.82 6.51 -0.79
N THR A 2 12.51 6.15 -1.89
CA THR A 2 12.06 6.49 -3.28
C THR A 2 10.68 5.92 -3.69
N ARG A 3 10.30 4.75 -3.16
CA ARG A 3 9.07 4.04 -3.54
C ARG A 3 7.80 4.66 -2.96
N LEU A 4 7.83 5.04 -1.69
CA LEU A 4 6.72 5.72 -1.02
C LEU A 4 6.45 7.11 -1.63
N ALA A 5 7.51 7.85 -1.94
CA ALA A 5 7.38 9.10 -2.68
C ALA A 5 6.76 8.90 -4.07
N ALA A 6 7.10 7.81 -4.77
CA ALA A 6 6.48 7.47 -6.05
C ALA A 6 5.00 7.09 -5.89
N PHE A 7 4.66 6.33 -4.84
CA PHE A 7 3.27 6.03 -4.50
C PHE A 7 2.47 7.30 -4.23
N GLN A 8 2.98 8.24 -3.44
CA GLN A 8 2.29 9.51 -3.17
C GLN A 8 2.00 10.31 -4.46
N ARG A 9 2.90 10.27 -5.45
CA ARG A 9 2.62 10.89 -6.77
C ARG A 9 1.46 10.22 -7.48
N VAL A 10 1.35 8.89 -7.40
CA VAL A 10 0.21 8.14 -7.96
C VAL A 10 -1.07 8.53 -7.22
N VAL A 11 -1.06 8.57 -5.89
CA VAL A 11 -2.21 9.01 -5.08
C VAL A 11 -2.71 10.37 -5.57
N ARG A 12 -1.83 11.37 -5.67
CA ARG A 12 -2.19 12.72 -6.15
C ARG A 12 -2.71 12.72 -7.59
N GLN A 13 -2.16 11.90 -8.47
CA GLN A 13 -2.49 11.91 -9.89
C GLN A 13 -3.86 11.28 -10.20
N TYR A 14 -4.30 10.32 -9.38
CA TYR A 14 -5.49 9.50 -9.64
C TYR A 14 -6.53 9.56 -8.52
N ALA A 15 -6.43 10.54 -7.61
CA ALA A 15 -7.39 10.75 -6.51
C ALA A 15 -8.83 11.05 -6.98
N ASP A 16 -9.01 11.43 -8.25
CA ASP A 16 -10.31 11.68 -8.88
C ASP A 16 -11.03 10.40 -9.32
N ILE A 17 -10.33 9.27 -9.44
CA ILE A 17 -10.89 8.01 -9.96
C ILE A 17 -10.74 6.81 -9.02
N ALA A 18 -9.93 6.94 -7.97
CA ALA A 18 -9.65 5.85 -7.04
C ALA A 18 -9.31 6.38 -5.64
N ASP A 19 -9.70 5.61 -4.63
CA ASP A 19 -9.25 5.79 -3.25
C ASP A 19 -7.94 5.03 -3.01
N PHE A 20 -7.15 5.53 -2.06
CA PHE A 20 -5.86 4.94 -1.71
C PHE A 20 -5.76 4.71 -0.20
N LEU A 21 -5.19 3.55 0.16
CA LEU A 21 -5.02 3.11 1.54
C LEU A 21 -3.65 2.46 1.70
N VAL A 22 -2.93 2.84 2.75
CA VAL A 22 -1.69 2.19 3.19
C VAL A 22 -2.02 1.38 4.45
N VAL A 23 -1.80 0.07 4.40
CA VAL A 23 -1.95 -0.82 5.55
C VAL A 23 -0.56 -1.11 6.12
N TYR A 24 -0.29 -0.60 7.32
CA TYR A 24 0.94 -0.85 8.05
C TYR A 24 0.89 -2.22 8.73
N ILE A 25 1.80 -3.11 8.36
CA ILE A 25 1.87 -4.50 8.83
C ILE A 25 3.02 -4.69 9.83
N GLU A 26 3.37 -5.94 10.13
CA GLU A 26 4.53 -6.24 10.98
C GLU A 26 5.86 -5.83 10.33
N GLU A 27 6.85 -5.51 11.17
CA GLU A 27 8.20 -5.17 10.70
C GLU A 27 8.83 -6.33 9.95
N ALA A 28 9.27 -6.08 8.72
CA ALA A 28 10.02 -7.06 7.94
C ALA A 28 11.39 -7.40 8.58
N HIS A 29 12.00 -6.41 9.25
CA HIS A 29 13.31 -6.49 9.88
C HIS A 29 13.27 -5.83 11.27
N PRO A 30 12.68 -6.50 12.28
CA PRO A 30 12.61 -5.93 13.63
C PRO A 30 14.01 -5.84 14.25
N SER A 31 14.28 -4.75 14.98
CA SER A 31 15.60 -4.47 15.58
C SER A 31 16.00 -5.45 16.69
N ASP A 32 15.03 -6.14 17.30
CA ASP A 32 15.22 -7.20 18.29
C ASP A 32 15.12 -8.62 17.70
N GLY A 33 15.18 -8.76 16.36
CA GLY A 33 15.12 -10.02 15.64
C GLY A 33 16.26 -10.22 14.64
N TRP A 34 15.94 -10.58 13.39
CA TRP A 34 16.91 -10.67 12.30
C TRP A 34 17.37 -9.26 11.92
N VAL A 35 18.44 -8.80 12.57
CA VAL A 35 18.97 -7.45 12.42
C VAL A 35 19.47 -7.24 10.99
N SER A 36 18.79 -6.37 10.25
CA SER A 36 19.41 -5.69 9.11
C SER A 36 19.97 -4.37 9.63
N SER A 37 21.29 -4.29 9.71
CA SER A 37 22.02 -3.08 10.17
C SER A 37 21.86 -1.88 9.23
N ASP A 38 21.23 -2.07 8.07
CA ASP A 38 21.10 -1.06 7.02
C ASP A 38 19.70 -0.43 6.94
N ALA A 39 18.77 -0.83 7.84
CA ALA A 39 17.43 -0.25 7.87
C ALA A 39 17.43 1.18 8.45
N PRO A 40 16.79 2.17 7.78
CA PRO A 40 16.79 3.56 8.22
C PRO A 40 16.01 3.80 9.53
N TYR A 41 15.10 2.87 9.87
CA TYR A 41 14.37 2.87 11.12
C TYR A 41 14.68 1.58 11.88
N GLN A 42 14.95 1.72 13.18
CA GLN A 42 15.26 0.60 14.08
C GLN A 42 14.08 0.38 15.01
N ILE A 43 13.08 -0.36 14.52
CA ILE A 43 11.81 -0.60 15.22
C ILE A 43 11.80 -2.04 15.74
N PRO A 44 11.57 -2.28 17.04
CA PRO A 44 11.46 -3.63 17.57
C PRO A 44 10.16 -4.29 17.12
N LYS A 45 10.06 -5.62 17.23
CA LYS A 45 8.82 -6.34 16.94
C LYS A 45 7.69 -5.81 17.82
N HIS A 46 6.58 -5.41 17.20
CA HIS A 46 5.39 -4.94 17.89
C HIS A 46 4.86 -6.00 18.86
N ARG A 47 4.67 -5.64 20.13
CA ARG A 47 4.11 -6.54 21.15
C ARG A 47 2.63 -6.29 21.42
N CYS A 48 2.18 -5.07 21.16
CA CYS A 48 0.78 -4.67 21.20
C CYS A 48 0.44 -3.70 20.06
N LEU A 49 -0.84 -3.38 19.93
CA LEU A 49 -1.34 -2.51 18.87
C LEU A 49 -0.77 -1.08 19.00
N GLU A 50 -0.56 -0.60 20.23
CA GLU A 50 0.02 0.71 20.49
C GLU A 50 1.44 0.83 19.94
N ASP A 51 2.25 -0.22 20.04
CA ASP A 51 3.59 -0.25 19.46
C ASP A 51 3.53 -0.10 17.94
N ARG A 52 2.62 -0.85 17.30
CA ARG A 52 2.40 -0.79 15.86
C ARG A 52 1.86 0.56 15.40
N LEU A 53 0.96 1.17 16.16
CA LEU A 53 0.44 2.52 15.89
C LEU A 53 1.56 3.56 15.97
N ARG A 54 2.45 3.49 16.97
CA ARG A 54 3.61 4.40 17.06
C ARG A 54 4.56 4.24 15.87
N ALA A 55 4.81 3.01 15.43
CA ALA A 55 5.63 2.75 14.25
C ALA A 55 4.97 3.31 12.98
N ALA A 56 3.67 3.04 12.79
CA ALA A 56 2.90 3.53 11.65
C ALA A 56 2.86 5.07 11.56
N GLN A 57 2.96 5.79 12.68
CA GLN A 57 3.04 7.26 12.66
C GLN A 57 4.25 7.78 11.86
N LEU A 58 5.34 7.00 11.79
CA LEU A 58 6.52 7.37 11.00
C LEU A 58 6.19 7.45 9.50
N MET A 59 5.19 6.69 9.03
CA MET A 59 4.75 6.73 7.63
C MET A 59 4.24 8.11 7.22
N PHE A 60 3.67 8.91 8.12
CA PHE A 60 3.21 10.26 7.79
C PHE A 60 4.37 11.21 7.42
N THR A 61 5.61 10.87 7.78
CA THR A 61 6.80 11.59 7.33
C THR A 61 7.03 11.38 5.82
N GLU A 62 6.71 10.19 5.31
CA GLU A 62 6.99 9.77 3.93
C GLU A 62 5.76 9.93 3.01
N VAL A 63 4.56 9.73 3.55
CA VAL A 63 3.27 9.77 2.82
C VAL A 63 2.22 10.58 3.60
N PRO A 64 2.43 11.89 3.81
CA PRO A 64 1.60 12.71 4.71
C PRO A 64 0.12 12.82 4.30
N GLU A 65 -0.20 12.61 3.03
CA GLU A 65 -1.56 12.75 2.48
C GLU A 65 -2.26 11.41 2.27
N SER A 66 -1.60 10.30 2.58
CA SER A 66 -2.19 8.97 2.42
C SER A 66 -2.96 8.57 3.67
N ASN A 67 -4.09 7.89 3.47
CA ASN A 67 -4.79 7.23 4.57
C ASN A 67 -3.94 6.04 5.03
N VAL A 68 -3.47 6.08 6.27
CA VAL A 68 -2.69 5.00 6.88
C VAL A 68 -3.53 4.32 7.95
N VAL A 69 -3.70 3.01 7.83
CA VAL A 69 -4.30 2.13 8.85
C VAL A 69 -3.29 1.09 9.28
N VAL A 70 -3.52 0.44 10.42
CA VAL A 70 -2.66 -0.63 10.93
C VAL A 70 -3.39 -1.97 10.82
N ASP A 71 -2.67 -3.01 10.45
CA ASP A 71 -3.19 -4.38 10.58
C ASP A 71 -3.32 -4.76 12.06
N ASN A 72 -4.25 -5.65 12.38
CA ASN A 72 -4.40 -6.14 13.74
C ASN A 72 -3.21 -7.00 14.17
N MET A 73 -3.07 -7.23 15.48
CA MET A 73 -1.94 -7.99 16.02
C MET A 73 -1.92 -9.46 15.59
N ASP A 74 -3.06 -9.99 15.11
CA ASP A 74 -3.18 -11.32 14.51
C ASP A 74 -2.67 -11.38 13.06
N ASN A 75 -2.22 -10.24 12.50
CA ASN A 75 -1.71 -10.10 11.13
C ASN A 75 -2.74 -10.57 10.07
N SER A 76 -4.04 -10.38 10.33
CA SER A 76 -5.10 -10.93 9.50
C SER A 76 -5.09 -10.40 8.07
N SER A 77 -4.82 -9.10 7.87
CA SER A 77 -4.75 -8.50 6.53
C SER A 77 -3.49 -8.96 5.81
N ASN A 78 -2.36 -8.99 6.52
CA ASN A 78 -1.10 -9.50 5.98
C ASN A 78 -1.22 -10.94 5.50
N ALA A 79 -1.90 -11.80 6.28
CA ALA A 79 -2.16 -13.19 5.93
C ALA A 79 -3.12 -13.31 4.74
N ALA A 80 -4.25 -12.61 4.75
CA ALA A 80 -5.27 -12.67 3.70
C ALA A 80 -4.74 -12.21 2.34
N TYR A 81 -3.91 -11.16 2.33
CA TYR A 81 -3.32 -10.60 1.12
C TYR A 81 -1.91 -11.12 0.83
N GLY A 82 -1.37 -12.02 1.65
CA GLY A 82 0.02 -12.50 1.52
C GLY A 82 1.00 -11.35 1.27
N ALA A 83 0.89 -10.30 2.09
CA ALA A 83 1.51 -8.99 1.86
C ALA A 83 2.85 -8.81 2.59
N TYR A 84 3.43 -9.91 3.10
CA TYR A 84 4.65 -9.87 3.88
C TYR A 84 5.75 -9.12 3.13
N PHE A 85 6.49 -8.29 3.87
CA PHE A 85 7.42 -7.27 3.38
C PHE A 85 6.71 -6.02 2.83
N GLU A 86 6.29 -6.02 1.57
CA GLU A 86 5.49 -4.95 0.97
C GLU A 86 4.74 -5.50 -0.24
N ARG A 87 3.52 -4.99 -0.50
CA ARG A 87 2.73 -5.45 -1.65
C ARG A 87 1.70 -4.41 -2.09
N LEU A 88 1.41 -4.39 -3.39
CA LEU A 88 0.40 -3.52 -4.00
C LEU A 88 -0.80 -4.35 -4.44
N TYR A 89 -1.99 -3.79 -4.24
CA TYR A 89 -3.26 -4.38 -4.66
C TYR A 89 -4.16 -3.29 -5.23
N ILE A 90 -5.04 -3.70 -6.15
CA ILE A 90 -6.21 -2.91 -6.53
C ILE A 90 -7.42 -3.78 -6.28
N VAL A 91 -8.36 -3.25 -5.52
CA VAL A 91 -9.64 -3.89 -5.20
C VAL A 91 -10.74 -3.06 -5.81
N MET A 92 -11.63 -3.71 -6.55
CA MET A 92 -12.76 -3.10 -7.23
C MET A 92 -13.93 -4.07 -7.16
N ASP A 93 -15.12 -3.59 -6.80
CA ASP A 93 -16.32 -4.41 -6.63
C ASP A 93 -16.07 -5.67 -5.80
N GLU A 94 -15.39 -5.50 -4.66
CA GLU A 94 -15.02 -6.56 -3.72
C GLU A 94 -14.08 -7.64 -4.29
N ARG A 95 -13.47 -7.38 -5.46
CA ARG A 95 -12.57 -8.31 -6.14
C ARG A 95 -11.18 -7.71 -6.30
N VAL A 96 -10.17 -8.56 -6.16
CA VAL A 96 -8.80 -8.20 -6.48
C VAL A 96 -8.62 -8.20 -7.99
N VAL A 97 -8.49 -7.01 -8.59
CA VAL A 97 -8.30 -6.82 -10.04
C VAL A 97 -6.83 -6.63 -10.42
N TYR A 98 -5.98 -6.32 -9.45
CA TYR A 98 -4.53 -6.32 -9.59
C TYR A 98 -3.87 -6.79 -8.30
N GLN A 99 -2.87 -7.66 -8.45
CA GLN A 99 -2.05 -8.18 -7.37
C GLN A 99 -0.58 -8.03 -7.77
N GLY A 100 0.15 -7.20 -7.02
CA GLY A 100 1.58 -7.00 -7.22
C GLY A 100 2.40 -8.27 -6.94
N GLY A 101 3.59 -8.31 -7.53
CA GLY A 101 4.58 -9.34 -7.26
C GLY A 101 4.98 -9.38 -5.78
N ARG A 102 5.64 -10.47 -5.36
CA ARG A 102 6.09 -10.63 -3.96
C ARG A 102 7.35 -9.82 -3.68
N GLY A 103 7.41 -9.24 -2.48
CA GLY A 103 8.60 -8.60 -1.95
C GLY A 103 8.99 -7.31 -2.68
N PRO A 104 10.19 -6.78 -2.40
CA PRO A 104 10.61 -5.48 -2.90
C PRO A 104 10.72 -5.44 -4.42
N GLU A 105 11.05 -6.54 -5.07
CA GLU A 105 11.15 -6.59 -6.53
C GLU A 105 9.78 -6.54 -7.22
N GLY A 106 8.74 -6.96 -6.50
CA GLY A 106 7.34 -6.94 -6.94
C GLY A 106 6.63 -5.61 -6.73
N TYR A 107 7.22 -4.67 -5.98
CA TYR A 107 6.65 -3.34 -5.75
C TYR A 107 6.81 -2.43 -6.97
N ARG A 108 5.98 -2.68 -7.99
CA ARG A 108 6.06 -2.02 -9.29
C ARG A 108 5.01 -0.93 -9.43
N ILE A 109 5.40 0.29 -9.06
CA ILE A 109 4.57 1.49 -9.23
C ILE A 109 4.19 1.73 -10.70
N SER A 110 5.04 1.32 -11.64
CA SER A 110 4.74 1.40 -13.08
C SER A 110 3.55 0.54 -13.49
N GLU A 111 3.43 -0.68 -12.95
CA GLU A 111 2.30 -1.58 -13.25
C GLU A 111 1.00 -1.03 -12.65
N LEU A 112 1.04 -0.56 -11.39
CA LEU A 112 -0.08 0.14 -10.76
C LEU A 112 -0.54 1.34 -11.59
N LYS A 113 0.41 2.18 -12.02
CA LYS A 113 0.12 3.37 -12.84
C LYS A 113 -0.52 2.99 -14.17
N ASN A 114 0.04 1.99 -14.87
CA ASN A 114 -0.49 1.54 -16.16
C ASN A 114 -1.94 1.05 -16.02
N TRP A 115 -2.23 0.31 -14.96
CA TRP A 115 -3.59 -0.16 -14.68
C TRP A 115 -4.55 1.00 -14.46
N LEU A 116 -4.18 1.97 -13.59
CA LEU A 116 -4.99 3.16 -13.33
C LEU A 116 -5.20 4.04 -14.57
N GLU A 117 -4.20 4.16 -15.43
CA GLU A 117 -4.33 4.89 -16.70
C GLU A 117 -5.31 4.22 -17.66
N GLN A 118 -5.29 2.88 -17.74
CA GLN A 118 -6.23 2.13 -18.56
C GLN A 118 -7.65 2.30 -18.02
N TYR A 119 -7.84 2.10 -16.71
CA TYR A 119 -9.14 2.29 -16.06
C TYR A 119 -9.68 3.71 -16.25
N ARG A 120 -8.85 4.75 -16.09
CA ARG A 120 -9.27 6.14 -16.35
C ARG A 120 -9.78 6.33 -17.77
N LYS A 121 -9.12 5.73 -18.76
CA LYS A 121 -9.54 5.83 -20.17
C LYS A 121 -10.89 5.15 -20.39
N GLU A 122 -11.13 4.02 -19.74
CA GLU A 122 -12.39 3.27 -19.85
C GLU A 122 -13.57 4.02 -19.22
N VAL A 123 -13.36 4.59 -18.02
CA VAL A 123 -14.39 5.35 -17.28
C VAL A 123 -14.67 6.70 -17.93
N MET A 124 -13.64 7.36 -18.47
CA MET A 124 -13.77 8.67 -19.12
C MET A 124 -14.09 8.57 -20.62
N ASP A 125 -14.24 7.37 -21.20
CA ASP A 125 -14.71 7.20 -22.57
C ASP A 125 -16.22 7.55 -22.63
N PRO A 126 -16.61 8.59 -23.40
CA PRO A 126 -18.02 8.97 -23.55
C PRO A 126 -18.92 7.85 -24.06
N ARG A 127 -18.36 6.79 -24.66
CA ARG A 127 -19.10 5.62 -25.15
C ARG A 127 -19.51 4.66 -24.04
N THR A 128 -18.82 4.67 -22.89
CA THR A 128 -19.12 3.83 -21.72
C THR A 128 -20.11 4.51 -20.76
N ALA A 129 -20.23 5.83 -20.83
CA ALA A 129 -21.09 6.66 -19.97
C ALA A 129 -22.61 6.45 -20.16
N VAL A 130 -23.04 5.56 -21.06
CA VAL A 130 -24.46 5.38 -21.43
C VAL A 130 -25.16 4.28 -20.61
N LEU A 131 -24.49 3.66 -19.64
CA LEU A 131 -25.00 2.51 -18.88
C LEU A 131 -25.23 2.82 -17.39
N CYS A 132 -25.80 3.97 -17.08
CA CYS A 132 -26.43 4.23 -15.78
C CYS A 132 -27.73 5.02 -16.00
N VAL A 133 -28.84 4.29 -16.17
CA VAL A 133 -30.22 4.80 -16.00
C VAL A 133 -30.98 3.81 -15.13
#